data_AF-A0A941HRB3-F1
#
_entry.id   AF-A0A941HRB3-F1
#
_cell.length_a   1.000
_cell.length_b   1.000
_cell.length_c   1.000
_cell.angle_alpha   90.00
_cell.angle_beta   90.00
_cell.angle_gamma   90.00
#
_symmetry.space_group_name_H-M   'P 1'
#
loop_
_entity.id
_entity.type
_entity.pdbx_description
1 polymer ?
#
loop_
_entity_poly.entity_id
_entity_poly.type
_entity_poly.pdbx_seq_one_letter_code
_entity_poly.pdbx_strand_id
1 'polypeptide(L)'
;MKRTWTLGMAVLIGIMLLTGCSGSAKEMEKLQADNSALQEQVDVLTGQLTALEDKLATVTSERDVYEQQLIRLGFVPGEDPDTPVPGEDEETLPVFGSNEEGVTSQISTVVVKTDEPLLTKMNLLGAELSAKFFGGLPMEATKINTVEGKEILIVNLKETDTGKTWTYDYFQGSTGGLETIMALSETFLQREYGGRWVDGVQFLLNGEPIEFEHVEALSEIFYR
;
A
#
# COMPACT_ATOMS: atom_id res chain seq x y z
N MET A 1 65.94 -83.64 -13.17
CA MET A 1 65.75 -82.32 -13.83
C MET A 1 65.61 -81.27 -12.72
N LYS A 2 66.65 -80.44 -12.50
CA LYS A 2 66.69 -78.95 -12.56
C LYS A 2 65.69 -78.24 -11.62
N ARG A 3 66.18 -77.70 -10.47
CA ARG A 3 66.51 -76.26 -10.18
C ARG A 3 65.27 -75.51 -9.59
N THR A 4 65.28 -74.66 -8.55
CA THR A 4 66.31 -73.86 -7.84
C THR A 4 65.71 -73.16 -6.60
N TRP A 5 66.47 -73.12 -5.50
CA TRP A 5 66.79 -71.98 -4.60
C TRP A 5 65.83 -71.49 -3.48
N THR A 6 66.42 -71.43 -2.28
CA THR A 6 66.01 -70.84 -1.00
C THR A 6 66.43 -69.36 -0.84
N LEU A 7 65.98 -68.73 0.26
CA LEU A 7 66.38 -67.43 0.89
C LEU A 7 65.75 -66.15 0.28
N GLY A 8 65.27 -65.17 1.06
CA GLY A 8 65.22 -65.02 2.52
C GLY A 8 64.66 -63.66 2.95
N MET A 9 64.51 -63.50 4.27
CA MET A 9 64.77 -62.29 5.10
C MET A 9 63.69 -62.02 6.16
N ALA A 10 64.06 -62.33 7.40
CA ALA A 10 63.43 -61.87 8.63
C ALA A 10 64.10 -60.56 9.10
N VAL A 11 63.33 -59.60 9.61
CA VAL A 11 63.72 -58.49 10.52
C VAL A 11 62.42 -58.04 11.23
N LEU A 12 62.05 -58.49 12.44
CA LEU A 12 62.48 -58.08 13.80
C LEU A 12 62.60 -56.56 14.03
N ILE A 13 61.65 -55.99 14.79
CA ILE A 13 61.73 -54.93 15.84
C ILE A 13 60.27 -54.74 16.30
N GLY A 14 59.82 -54.93 17.54
CA GLY A 14 60.52 -55.00 18.82
C GLY A 14 60.36 -53.69 19.60
N ILE A 15 59.37 -53.63 20.51
CA ILE A 15 59.30 -52.76 21.70
C ILE A 15 59.02 -51.26 21.45
N MET A 16 57.77 -50.85 21.69
CA MET A 16 57.42 -49.58 22.36
C MET A 16 55.99 -49.66 22.94
N LEU A 17 55.78 -50.59 23.87
CA LEU A 17 54.77 -50.42 24.93
C LEU A 17 55.54 -49.85 26.13
N LEU A 18 55.00 -48.77 26.71
CA LEU A 18 55.53 -47.96 27.82
C LEU A 18 56.35 -46.72 27.40
N THR A 19 55.69 -45.77 26.75
CA THR A 19 55.63 -44.33 27.11
C THR A 19 54.77 -43.62 26.06
N GLY A 20 53.51 -43.28 26.38
CA GLY A 20 52.69 -42.49 25.45
C GLY A 20 51.17 -42.47 25.66
N CYS A 21 50.62 -43.23 26.62
CA CYS A 21 49.16 -43.30 26.84
C CYS A 21 48.54 -42.10 27.61
N SER A 22 49.27 -41.00 27.83
CA SER A 22 48.70 -39.78 28.42
C SER A 22 48.26 -38.74 27.37
N GLY A 23 48.80 -38.83 26.14
CA GLY A 23 48.44 -37.95 25.03
C GLY A 23 47.23 -38.45 24.25
N SER A 24 47.21 -39.74 23.88
CA SER A 24 46.16 -40.32 23.04
C SER A 24 44.79 -40.37 23.71
N ALA A 25 44.71 -40.62 25.01
CA ALA A 25 43.44 -40.62 25.75
C ALA A 25 42.85 -39.21 25.88
N LYS A 26 43.70 -38.19 26.16
CA LYS A 26 43.28 -36.79 26.21
C LYS A 26 42.89 -36.24 24.84
N GLU A 27 43.58 -36.67 23.79
CA GLU A 27 43.27 -36.31 22.42
C GLU A 27 41.95 -36.94 21.97
N MET A 28 41.67 -38.19 22.37
CA MET A 28 40.41 -38.85 22.10
C MET A 28 39.22 -38.25 22.88
N GLU A 29 39.43 -37.85 24.13
CA GLU A 29 38.43 -37.12 24.93
C GLU A 29 38.13 -35.73 24.33
N LYS A 30 39.16 -35.02 23.88
CA LYS A 30 39.00 -33.74 23.17
C LYS A 30 38.23 -33.92 21.85
N LEU A 31 38.58 -34.92 21.06
CA LEU A 31 37.87 -35.24 19.81
C LEU A 31 36.40 -35.61 20.06
N GLN A 32 36.10 -36.30 21.17
CA GLN A 32 34.73 -36.63 21.54
C GLN A 32 33.93 -35.40 21.98
N ALA A 33 34.56 -34.48 22.71
CA ALA A 33 33.97 -33.19 23.08
C ALA A 33 33.72 -32.33 21.83
N ASP A 34 34.69 -32.24 20.93
CA ASP A 34 34.59 -31.47 19.67
C ASP A 34 33.47 -32.04 18.79
N ASN A 35 33.34 -33.37 18.67
CA ASN A 35 32.24 -34.01 17.93
C ASN A 35 30.87 -33.74 18.55
N SER A 36 30.77 -33.70 19.88
CA SER A 36 29.52 -33.40 20.57
C SER A 36 29.10 -31.94 20.36
N ALA A 37 30.06 -31.01 20.43
CA ALA A 37 29.83 -29.59 20.13
C ALA A 37 29.49 -29.36 18.65
N LEU A 38 30.10 -30.11 17.73
CA LEU A 38 29.76 -30.05 16.31
C LEU A 38 28.32 -30.54 16.08
N GLN A 39 27.90 -31.61 16.76
CA GLN A 39 26.56 -32.15 16.64
C GLN A 39 25.51 -31.13 17.14
N GLU A 40 25.78 -30.45 18.24
CA GLU A 40 24.91 -29.38 18.75
C GLU A 40 24.78 -28.22 17.73
N GLN A 41 25.87 -27.83 17.07
CA GLN A 41 25.81 -26.83 16.00
C GLN A 41 24.98 -27.30 14.80
N VAL A 42 25.07 -28.57 14.42
CA VAL A 42 24.25 -29.17 13.35
C VAL A 42 22.77 -29.11 13.72
N ASP A 43 22.42 -29.44 14.96
CA ASP A 43 21.04 -29.42 15.43
C ASP A 43 20.48 -27.98 15.44
N VAL A 44 21.27 -27.00 15.89
CA VAL A 44 20.89 -25.58 15.87
C VAL A 44 20.69 -25.07 14.44
N LEU A 45 21.62 -25.36 13.52
CA LEU A 45 21.52 -24.95 12.13
C LEU A 45 20.30 -25.58 11.43
N THR A 46 20.00 -26.84 11.76
CA THR A 46 18.82 -27.55 11.23
C THR A 46 17.53 -26.90 11.73
N GLY A 47 17.48 -26.50 13.01
CA GLY A 47 16.37 -25.74 13.57
C GLY A 47 16.20 -24.35 12.92
N GLN A 48 17.31 -23.68 12.62
CA GLN A 48 17.27 -22.39 11.92
C GLN A 48 16.79 -22.51 10.47
N LEU A 49 17.21 -23.56 9.75
CA LEU A 49 16.77 -23.82 8.38
C LEU A 49 15.26 -24.04 8.31
N THR A 50 14.73 -24.89 9.16
CA THR A 50 13.28 -25.15 9.22
C THR A 50 12.48 -23.88 9.55
N ALA A 51 12.93 -23.09 10.54
CA ALA A 51 12.29 -21.81 10.86
C ALA A 51 12.38 -20.78 9.72
N LEU A 52 13.43 -20.81 8.91
CA LEU A 52 13.60 -19.92 7.77
C LEU A 52 12.72 -20.35 6.59
N GLU A 53 12.58 -21.66 6.36
CA GLU A 53 11.65 -22.23 5.39
C GLU A 53 10.19 -21.86 5.73
N ASP A 54 9.79 -21.96 6.99
CA ASP A 54 8.45 -21.55 7.45
C ASP A 54 8.20 -20.05 7.23
N LYS A 55 9.19 -19.20 7.52
CA LYS A 55 9.11 -17.76 7.23
C LYS A 55 9.01 -17.49 5.74
N LEU A 56 9.78 -18.20 4.91
CA LEU A 56 9.73 -18.05 3.47
C LEU A 56 8.35 -18.45 2.93
N ALA A 57 7.78 -19.55 3.42
CA ALA A 57 6.42 -19.97 3.05
C ALA A 57 5.37 -18.92 3.43
N THR A 58 5.49 -18.36 4.64
CA THR A 58 4.60 -17.29 5.12
C THR A 58 4.70 -16.04 4.24
N VAL A 59 5.91 -15.51 4.04
CA VAL A 59 6.15 -14.33 3.20
C VAL A 59 5.70 -14.54 1.76
N THR A 60 5.90 -15.74 1.22
CA THR A 60 5.43 -16.10 -0.13
C THR A 60 3.91 -16.05 -0.20
N SER A 61 3.21 -16.62 0.80
CA SER A 61 1.75 -16.57 0.85
C SER A 61 1.19 -15.16 1.01
N GLU A 62 1.83 -14.33 1.83
CA GLU A 62 1.46 -12.91 2.00
C GLU A 62 1.68 -12.14 0.71
N ARG A 63 2.82 -12.34 0.04
CA ARG A 63 3.10 -11.77 -1.28
C ARG A 63 2.02 -12.17 -2.28
N ASP A 64 1.66 -13.45 -2.36
CA ASP A 64 0.64 -13.91 -3.31
C ASP A 64 -0.73 -13.26 -3.03
N VAL A 65 -1.08 -13.05 -1.76
CA VAL A 65 -2.30 -12.31 -1.38
C VAL A 65 -2.22 -10.85 -1.82
N TYR A 66 -1.10 -10.17 -1.60
CA TYR A 66 -0.91 -8.79 -2.06
C TYR A 66 -0.92 -8.70 -3.59
N GLU A 67 -0.29 -9.62 -4.30
CA GLU A 67 -0.31 -9.68 -5.77
C GLU A 67 -1.74 -9.86 -6.29
N GLN A 68 -2.55 -10.73 -5.67
CA GLN A 68 -3.97 -10.87 -6.03
C GLN A 68 -4.79 -9.61 -5.73
N GLN A 69 -4.49 -8.91 -4.64
CA GLN A 69 -5.10 -7.61 -4.33
C GLN A 69 -4.71 -6.56 -5.36
N LEU A 70 -3.43 -6.49 -5.74
CA LEU A 70 -2.90 -5.60 -6.76
C LEU A 70 -3.56 -5.87 -8.12
N ILE A 71 -3.64 -7.14 -8.55
CA ILE A 71 -4.32 -7.53 -9.80
C ILE A 71 -5.79 -7.11 -9.77
N ARG A 72 -6.48 -7.32 -8.64
CA ARG A 72 -7.87 -6.89 -8.47
C ARG A 72 -8.04 -5.36 -8.52
N LEU A 73 -7.00 -4.63 -8.11
CA LEU A 73 -6.91 -3.17 -8.17
C LEU A 73 -6.31 -2.66 -9.49
N GLY A 74 -6.05 -3.54 -10.46
CA GLY A 74 -5.56 -3.19 -11.80
C GLY A 74 -4.03 -3.15 -11.96
N PHE A 75 -3.25 -3.48 -10.93
CA PHE A 75 -1.79 -3.49 -10.96
C PHE A 75 -1.26 -4.91 -11.23
N VAL A 76 -0.54 -5.11 -12.34
CA VAL A 76 0.01 -6.42 -12.73
C VAL A 76 1.47 -6.57 -12.24
N PRO A 77 1.78 -7.54 -11.36
CA PRO A 77 3.14 -7.77 -10.90
C PRO A 77 4.02 -8.37 -12.00
N GLY A 78 5.13 -7.71 -12.34
CA GLY A 78 6.15 -8.24 -13.26
C GLY A 78 6.41 -7.43 -14.54
N GLU A 79 5.76 -6.28 -14.71
CA GLU A 79 6.12 -5.32 -15.77
C GLU A 79 7.32 -4.47 -15.35
N ASP A 80 8.31 -4.36 -16.24
CA ASP A 80 9.52 -3.57 -16.07
C ASP A 80 9.13 -2.08 -16.00
N PRO A 81 9.53 -1.32 -14.96
CA PRO A 81 9.20 0.10 -14.85
C PRO A 81 9.73 0.95 -16.01
N ASP A 82 10.64 0.41 -16.84
CA ASP A 82 11.17 1.05 -18.06
C ASP A 82 10.64 0.45 -19.37
N THR A 83 9.75 -0.56 -19.34
CA THR A 83 8.99 -0.91 -20.55
C THR A 83 7.98 0.20 -20.82
N PRO A 84 8.01 0.87 -21.98
CA PRO A 84 7.01 1.87 -22.32
C PRO A 84 5.63 1.21 -22.32
N VAL A 85 4.85 1.50 -21.28
CA VAL A 85 3.43 1.17 -21.25
C VAL A 85 2.82 1.74 -22.52
N PRO A 86 2.08 0.95 -23.31
CA PRO A 86 1.40 1.46 -24.50
C PRO A 86 0.42 2.55 -24.07
N GLY A 87 0.83 3.82 -24.21
CA GLY A 87 0.03 5.03 -24.02
C GLY A 87 -0.92 4.99 -22.83
N GLU A 88 -0.50 5.51 -21.67
CA GLU A 88 -1.44 5.84 -20.59
C GLU A 88 -2.45 6.85 -21.15
N ASP A 89 -3.64 6.38 -21.52
CA ASP A 89 -4.70 7.28 -21.97
C ASP A 89 -4.98 8.23 -20.81
N GLU A 90 -4.76 9.52 -21.03
CA GLU A 90 -5.13 10.57 -20.09
C GLU A 90 -6.59 10.95 -20.33
N GLU A 91 -7.28 11.29 -19.26
CA GLU A 91 -8.59 11.92 -19.32
C GLU A 91 -8.60 13.27 -18.62
N THR A 92 -9.43 14.17 -19.12
CA THR A 92 -9.61 15.51 -18.59
C THR A 92 -10.92 15.58 -17.85
N LEU A 93 -10.85 15.83 -16.54
CA LEU A 93 -12.02 15.98 -15.68
C LEU A 93 -12.27 17.48 -15.41
N PRO A 94 -13.48 18.00 -15.69
CA PRO A 94 -13.82 19.38 -15.40
C PRO A 94 -13.97 19.64 -13.89
N VAL A 95 -13.60 20.84 -13.45
CA VAL A 95 -13.86 21.35 -12.10
C VAL A 95 -14.88 22.46 -12.21
N PHE A 96 -15.95 22.39 -11.41
CA PHE A 96 -17.09 23.29 -11.51
C PHE A 96 -17.14 24.27 -10.33
N GLY A 97 -17.37 25.54 -10.64
CA GLY A 97 -17.78 26.56 -9.67
C GLY A 97 -19.25 26.91 -9.88
N SER A 98 -19.79 27.77 -9.01
CA SER A 98 -21.14 28.32 -9.14
C SER A 98 -21.12 29.83 -8.98
N ASN A 99 -22.12 30.51 -9.54
CA ASN A 99 -22.38 31.93 -9.27
C ASN A 99 -23.54 32.08 -8.26
N GLU A 100 -23.87 33.34 -7.93
CA GLU A 100 -24.92 33.74 -6.98
C GLU A 100 -26.33 33.18 -7.28
N GLU A 101 -26.58 32.75 -8.52
CA GLU A 101 -27.85 32.16 -8.95
C GLU A 101 -27.86 30.61 -8.86
N GLY A 102 -26.77 30.00 -8.39
CA GLY A 102 -26.59 28.55 -8.39
C GLY A 102 -26.26 27.97 -9.77
N VAL A 103 -25.96 28.81 -10.76
CA VAL A 103 -25.60 28.36 -12.11
C VAL A 103 -24.16 27.89 -12.12
N THR A 104 -23.97 26.61 -12.43
CA THR A 104 -22.65 25.99 -12.46
C THR A 104 -21.94 26.21 -13.78
N SER A 105 -20.63 26.42 -13.71
CA SER A 105 -19.77 26.55 -14.88
C SER A 105 -18.41 25.91 -14.63
N GLN A 106 -17.79 25.38 -15.68
CA GLN A 106 -16.45 24.84 -15.58
C GLN A 106 -15.46 25.99 -15.34
N ILE A 107 -14.71 25.91 -14.24
CA ILE A 107 -13.72 26.92 -13.84
C ILE A 107 -12.27 26.45 -14.00
N SER A 108 -12.07 25.13 -14.08
CA SER A 108 -10.76 24.52 -14.31
C SER A 108 -10.90 23.09 -14.85
N THR A 109 -9.78 22.41 -15.03
CA THR A 109 -9.69 21.00 -15.40
C THR A 109 -8.55 20.33 -14.66
N VAL A 110 -8.71 19.05 -14.35
CA VAL A 110 -7.64 18.16 -13.91
C VAL A 110 -7.40 17.14 -15.00
N VAL A 111 -6.14 16.93 -15.37
CA VAL A 111 -5.73 15.83 -16.25
C VAL A 111 -5.24 14.68 -15.37
N VAL A 112 -5.79 13.49 -15.57
CA VAL A 112 -5.46 12.29 -14.81
C VAL A 112 -5.26 11.12 -15.76
N LYS A 113 -4.50 10.11 -15.32
CA LYS A 113 -4.47 8.84 -16.04
C LYS A 113 -5.83 8.15 -15.92
N THR A 114 -6.28 7.51 -17.00
CA THR A 114 -7.57 6.80 -17.01
C THR A 114 -7.62 5.66 -15.99
N ASP A 115 -6.50 5.02 -15.69
CA ASP A 115 -6.36 3.95 -14.70
C ASP A 115 -6.12 4.43 -13.26
N GLU A 116 -5.98 5.76 -13.04
CA GLU A 116 -5.77 6.33 -11.72
C GLU A 116 -6.90 5.90 -10.77
N PRO A 117 -6.61 5.48 -9.52
CA PRO A 117 -7.64 5.13 -8.56
C PRO A 117 -8.66 6.24 -8.37
N LEU A 118 -9.94 5.89 -8.34
CA LEU A 118 -11.04 6.85 -8.26
C LEU A 118 -10.89 7.82 -7.08
N LEU A 119 -10.47 7.32 -5.91
CA LEU A 119 -10.25 8.16 -4.73
C LEU A 119 -9.12 9.18 -4.94
N THR A 120 -8.08 8.84 -5.69
CA THR A 120 -7.02 9.79 -6.06
C THR A 120 -7.57 10.85 -7.01
N LYS A 121 -8.33 10.46 -8.05
CA LYS A 121 -9.01 11.40 -8.95
C LYS A 121 -9.89 12.40 -8.17
N MET A 122 -10.65 11.91 -7.19
CA MET A 122 -11.47 12.76 -6.32
C MET A 122 -10.65 13.75 -5.50
N ASN A 123 -9.51 13.33 -4.95
CA ASN A 123 -8.64 14.24 -4.20
C ASN A 123 -8.01 15.30 -5.11
N LEU A 124 -7.66 14.97 -6.35
CA LEU A 124 -7.15 15.95 -7.32
C LEU A 124 -8.23 16.98 -7.71
N LEU A 125 -9.47 16.52 -7.96
CA LEU A 125 -10.62 17.40 -8.19
C LEU A 125 -10.87 18.32 -6.99
N GLY A 126 -10.86 17.78 -5.77
CA GLY A 126 -11.04 18.57 -4.54
C GLY A 126 -9.93 19.60 -4.32
N ALA A 127 -8.68 19.23 -4.58
CA ALA A 127 -7.54 20.15 -4.47
C ALA A 127 -7.62 21.30 -5.48
N GLU A 128 -7.98 21.00 -6.73
CA GLU A 128 -8.13 22.02 -7.78
C GLU A 128 -9.34 22.92 -7.49
N LEU A 129 -10.47 22.36 -7.09
CA LEU A 129 -11.66 23.12 -6.67
C LEU A 129 -11.34 24.04 -5.49
N SER A 130 -10.65 23.51 -4.49
CA SER A 130 -10.20 24.29 -3.33
C SER A 130 -9.37 25.50 -3.76
N ALA A 131 -8.36 25.29 -4.61
CA ALA A 131 -7.47 26.34 -5.07
C ALA A 131 -8.18 27.40 -5.92
N LYS A 132 -9.12 27.00 -6.77
CA LYS A 132 -9.78 27.89 -7.75
C LYS A 132 -11.01 28.60 -7.21
N PHE A 133 -11.73 27.99 -6.28
CA PHE A 133 -13.03 28.50 -5.81
C PHE A 133 -13.04 28.80 -4.31
N PHE A 134 -12.47 27.92 -3.48
CA PHE A 134 -12.51 28.04 -2.01
C PHE A 134 -11.27 28.68 -1.38
N GLY A 135 -10.46 29.39 -2.16
CA GLY A 135 -9.29 30.12 -1.66
C GLY A 135 -8.22 29.23 -1.01
N GLY A 136 -8.15 27.95 -1.39
CA GLY A 136 -7.20 26.99 -0.85
C GLY A 136 -7.62 26.33 0.47
N LEU A 137 -8.89 26.43 0.87
CA LEU A 137 -9.38 25.74 2.07
C LEU A 137 -9.26 24.22 1.96
N PRO A 138 -8.70 23.52 2.96
CA PRO A 138 -8.44 22.10 2.79
C PRO A 138 -9.73 21.27 2.71
N MET A 139 -9.72 20.30 1.80
CA MET A 139 -10.72 19.25 1.71
C MET A 139 -10.07 17.95 1.27
N GLU A 140 -10.66 16.81 1.64
CA GLU A 140 -10.09 15.50 1.37
C GLU A 140 -11.20 14.49 1.06
N ALA A 141 -11.07 13.77 -0.06
CA ALA A 141 -11.87 12.60 -0.33
C ALA A 141 -11.29 11.42 0.47
N THR A 142 -12.01 11.00 1.52
CA THR A 142 -11.47 10.10 2.54
C THR A 142 -11.72 8.62 2.25
N LYS A 143 -12.91 8.29 1.71
CA LYS A 143 -13.30 6.92 1.40
C LYS A 143 -14.54 6.88 0.49
N ILE A 144 -14.79 5.69 -0.06
CA ILE A 144 -16.04 5.36 -0.75
C ILE A 144 -16.72 4.25 0.05
N ASN A 145 -17.95 4.49 0.50
CA ASN A 145 -18.77 3.53 1.22
C ASN A 145 -19.84 2.94 0.29
N THR A 146 -20.35 1.76 0.63
CA THR A 146 -21.56 1.23 -0.01
C THR A 146 -22.77 1.47 0.89
N VAL A 147 -23.76 2.22 0.41
CA VAL A 147 -25.04 2.46 1.09
C VAL A 147 -26.15 1.97 0.17
N GLU A 148 -26.90 0.96 0.60
CA GLU A 148 -27.99 0.36 -0.19
C GLU A 148 -27.56 -0.09 -1.61
N GLY A 149 -26.32 -0.57 -1.73
CA GLY A 149 -25.74 -1.02 -3.00
C GLY A 149 -25.19 0.09 -3.89
N LYS A 150 -25.22 1.35 -3.45
CA LYS A 150 -24.66 2.50 -4.15
C LYS A 150 -23.30 2.92 -3.58
N GLU A 151 -22.36 3.29 -4.44
CA GLU A 151 -21.03 3.78 -4.07
C GLU A 151 -21.10 5.28 -3.72
N ILE A 152 -20.90 5.62 -2.44
CA ILE A 152 -21.00 6.98 -1.89
C ILE A 152 -19.61 7.48 -1.47
N LEU A 153 -19.15 8.56 -2.09
CA LEU A 153 -17.93 9.26 -1.71
C LEU A 153 -18.12 10.06 -0.43
N ILE A 154 -17.17 9.95 0.51
CA ILE A 154 -17.12 10.79 1.71
C ILE A 154 -16.02 11.83 1.56
N VAL A 155 -16.40 13.10 1.50
CA VAL A 155 -15.47 14.24 1.42
C VAL A 155 -15.48 15.00 2.74
N ASN A 156 -14.31 15.16 3.34
CA ASN A 156 -14.14 15.91 4.58
C ASN A 156 -13.55 17.30 4.29
N LEU A 157 -14.34 18.33 4.54
CA LEU A 157 -13.91 19.72 4.56
C LEU A 157 -13.22 20.00 5.89
N LYS A 158 -12.10 20.72 5.89
CA LYS A 158 -11.34 21.01 7.13
C LYS A 158 -11.28 22.50 7.38
N GLU A 159 -11.61 22.88 8.61
CA GLU A 159 -11.40 24.26 9.04
C GLU A 159 -9.92 24.58 9.22
N THR A 160 -9.61 25.88 9.16
CA THR A 160 -8.29 26.40 9.47
C THR A 160 -8.38 27.41 10.60
N ASP A 161 -7.38 27.40 11.49
CA ASP A 161 -7.36 28.29 12.66
C ASP A 161 -7.12 29.77 12.29
N THR A 162 -6.65 30.05 11.07
CA THR A 162 -6.35 31.39 10.58
C THR A 162 -6.74 31.54 9.11
N GLY A 163 -7.12 32.76 8.71
CA GLY A 163 -7.50 33.06 7.33
C GLY A 163 -8.98 32.84 7.04
N LYS A 164 -9.27 32.38 5.82
CA LYS A 164 -10.63 31.98 5.40
C LYS A 164 -11.05 30.73 6.18
N THR A 165 -12.34 30.54 6.37
CA THR A 165 -12.94 29.36 6.99
C THR A 165 -14.16 28.91 6.22
N TRP A 166 -14.51 27.63 6.27
CA TRP A 166 -15.72 27.14 5.62
C TRP A 166 -16.95 27.80 6.21
N THR A 167 -17.04 27.80 7.53
CA THR A 167 -18.20 28.27 8.28
C THR A 167 -18.46 29.77 8.13
N TYR A 168 -17.43 30.61 8.12
CA TYR A 168 -17.61 32.06 8.05
C TYR A 168 -17.65 32.59 6.62
N ASP A 169 -16.84 32.04 5.69
CA ASP A 169 -16.70 32.60 4.35
C ASP A 169 -17.60 31.95 3.31
N TYR A 170 -18.02 30.70 3.50
CA TYR A 170 -18.69 29.91 2.46
C TYR A 170 -20.06 29.38 2.88
N PHE A 171 -20.28 29.10 4.17
CA PHE A 171 -21.57 28.62 4.67
C PHE A 171 -22.52 29.76 5.09
N GLN A 172 -22.13 31.02 4.92
CA GLN A 172 -22.94 32.16 5.36
C GLN A 172 -23.83 32.71 4.22
N GLY A 173 -25.06 33.07 4.58
CA GLY A 173 -26.07 33.59 3.67
C GLY A 173 -26.59 32.56 2.67
N SER A 174 -27.84 32.70 2.26
CA SER A 174 -28.47 31.74 1.32
C SER A 174 -27.76 31.66 -0.03
N THR A 175 -27.24 32.80 -0.53
CA THR A 175 -26.49 32.85 -1.79
C THR A 175 -25.14 32.13 -1.69
N GLY A 176 -24.34 32.44 -0.65
CA GLY A 176 -23.04 31.80 -0.45
C GLY A 176 -23.17 30.30 -0.16
N GLY A 177 -24.19 29.92 0.60
CA GLY A 177 -24.52 28.52 0.84
C GLY A 177 -24.91 27.76 -0.42
N LEU A 178 -25.77 28.34 -1.27
CA LEU A 178 -26.14 27.76 -2.56
C LEU A 178 -24.92 27.59 -3.48
N GLU A 179 -24.09 28.64 -3.61
CA GLU A 179 -22.86 28.58 -4.40
C GLU A 179 -21.95 27.43 -3.94
N THR A 180 -21.78 27.29 -2.63
CA THR A 180 -20.94 26.27 -2.03
C THR A 180 -21.48 24.87 -2.29
N ILE A 181 -22.79 24.66 -2.09
CA ILE A 181 -23.46 23.38 -2.38
C ILE A 181 -23.28 22.98 -3.84
N MET A 182 -23.52 23.90 -4.77
CA MET A 182 -23.48 23.61 -6.20
C MET A 182 -22.05 23.34 -6.67
N ALA A 183 -21.07 24.13 -6.26
CA ALA A 183 -19.68 23.93 -6.65
C ALA A 183 -19.11 22.59 -6.14
N LEU A 184 -19.40 22.23 -4.88
CA LEU A 184 -18.99 20.95 -4.29
C LEU A 184 -19.68 19.77 -4.99
N SER A 185 -21.02 19.78 -5.04
CA SER A 185 -21.77 18.64 -5.56
C SER A 185 -21.49 18.38 -7.04
N GLU A 186 -21.47 19.40 -7.90
CA GLU A 186 -21.23 19.21 -9.34
C GLU A 186 -19.79 18.76 -9.64
N THR A 187 -18.80 19.27 -8.90
CA THR A 187 -17.41 18.82 -9.06
C THR A 187 -17.21 17.37 -8.65
N PHE A 188 -17.78 16.92 -7.53
CA PHE A 188 -17.56 15.53 -7.11
C PHE A 188 -18.46 14.54 -7.83
N LEU A 189 -19.66 14.93 -8.24
CA LEU A 189 -20.59 14.02 -8.94
C LEU A 189 -20.27 13.84 -10.41
N GLN A 190 -19.60 14.81 -11.05
CA GLN A 190 -19.25 14.76 -12.47
C GLN A 190 -20.44 14.28 -13.32
N ARG A 191 -21.59 14.96 -13.19
CA ARG A 191 -22.89 14.42 -13.68
C ARG A 191 -22.89 14.03 -15.15
N GLU A 192 -22.11 14.73 -15.98
CA GLU A 192 -22.00 14.49 -17.41
C GLU A 192 -20.95 13.43 -17.81
N TYR A 193 -20.14 12.93 -16.87
CA TYR A 193 -19.05 12.01 -17.17
C TYR A 193 -19.54 10.59 -17.52
N GLY A 194 -19.40 10.16 -18.77
CA GLY A 194 -19.98 8.90 -19.25
C GLY A 194 -19.36 7.60 -18.72
N GLY A 195 -18.23 7.67 -18.00
CA GLY A 195 -17.56 6.50 -17.43
C GLY A 195 -18.12 6.06 -16.07
N ARG A 196 -17.53 5.00 -15.50
CA ARG A 196 -17.86 4.55 -14.14
C ARG A 196 -17.45 5.63 -13.14
N TRP A 197 -18.36 5.97 -12.24
CA TRP A 197 -18.16 6.98 -11.21
C TRP A 197 -18.90 6.59 -9.92
N VAL A 198 -18.82 7.41 -8.88
CA VAL A 198 -19.65 7.24 -7.68
C VAL A 198 -21.12 7.57 -7.97
N ASP A 199 -22.01 6.90 -7.25
CA ASP A 199 -23.46 7.15 -7.32
C ASP A 199 -23.87 8.37 -6.49
N GLY A 200 -23.05 8.76 -5.51
CA GLY A 200 -23.31 9.94 -4.70
C GLY A 200 -22.10 10.44 -3.90
N VAL A 201 -22.27 11.59 -3.27
CA VAL A 201 -21.27 12.24 -2.40
C VAL A 201 -21.93 12.74 -1.12
N GLN A 202 -21.22 12.59 -0.01
CA GLN A 202 -21.57 13.12 1.31
C GLN A 202 -20.42 13.98 1.81
N PHE A 203 -20.76 15.12 2.43
CA PHE A 203 -19.80 16.07 2.96
C PHE A 203 -19.78 16.06 4.49
N LEU A 204 -18.59 16.21 5.06
CA LEU A 204 -18.34 16.35 6.49
C LEU A 204 -17.53 17.62 6.73
N LEU A 205 -17.64 18.20 7.92
CA LEU A 205 -16.75 19.28 8.39
C LEU A 205 -15.96 18.76 9.59
N ASN A 206 -14.64 18.74 9.47
CA ASN A 206 -13.72 18.22 10.49
C ASN A 206 -14.08 16.78 10.95
N GLY A 207 -14.64 15.98 10.06
CA GLY A 207 -15.05 14.60 10.30
C GLY A 207 -16.47 14.43 10.84
N GLU A 208 -17.20 15.52 11.10
CA GLU A 208 -18.55 15.51 11.65
C GLU A 208 -19.60 15.94 10.61
N PRO A 209 -20.88 15.57 10.78
CA PRO A 209 -21.97 16.06 9.95
C PRO A 209 -22.05 17.60 9.91
N ILE A 210 -22.43 18.15 8.76
CA ILE A 210 -22.55 19.60 8.56
C ILE A 210 -23.95 20.06 8.98
N GLU A 211 -24.05 20.80 10.09
CA GLU A 211 -25.34 21.31 10.63
C GLU A 211 -25.37 22.85 10.66
N PHE A 212 -25.62 23.50 9.51
CA PHE A 212 -25.66 24.97 9.38
C PHE A 212 -26.82 25.45 8.48
N GLU A 213 -27.53 26.52 8.90
CA GLU A 213 -28.81 27.05 8.37
C GLU A 213 -28.80 27.55 6.90
N HIS A 214 -27.67 27.50 6.21
CA HIS A 214 -27.59 27.90 4.79
C HIS A 214 -26.99 26.84 3.90
N VAL A 215 -26.54 25.74 4.49
CA VAL A 215 -25.93 24.61 3.79
C VAL A 215 -26.47 23.29 4.34
N GLU A 216 -27.72 23.26 4.82
CA GLU A 216 -28.34 22.07 5.42
C GLU A 216 -28.32 20.89 4.45
N ALA A 217 -28.41 21.15 3.14
CA ALA A 217 -28.31 20.11 2.12
C ALA A 217 -26.96 19.37 2.17
N LEU A 218 -25.88 19.97 2.67
CA LEU A 218 -24.59 19.31 2.86
C LEU A 218 -24.60 18.21 3.92
N SER A 219 -25.63 18.16 4.78
CA SER A 219 -25.83 17.04 5.72
C SER A 219 -26.33 15.76 5.04
N GLU A 220 -26.88 15.88 3.82
CA GLU A 220 -27.49 14.80 3.06
C GLU A 220 -26.52 14.18 2.04
N ILE A 221 -26.90 13.04 1.47
CA ILE A 221 -26.20 12.44 0.34
C ILE A 221 -26.73 13.06 -0.95
N PHE A 222 -25.85 13.69 -1.72
CA PHE A 222 -26.17 14.11 -3.09
C PHE A 222 -25.97 12.92 -4.02
N TYR A 223 -27.03 12.52 -4.72
CA TYR A 223 -26.95 11.48 -5.73
C TYR A 223 -26.71 12.05 -7.13
N ARG A 224 -25.98 11.29 -7.93
CA ARG A 224 -25.72 11.55 -9.33
C ARG A 224 -26.98 11.37 -10.18
#